data_AF-A0A194PKA2-F1
#
_entry.id   AF-A0A194PKA2-F1
#
_cell.length_a   1.000
_cell.length_b   1.000
_cell.length_c   1.000
_cell.angle_alpha   90.00
_cell.angle_beta   90.00
_cell.angle_gamma   90.00
#
_symmetry.space_group_name_H-M   'P 1'
#
loop_
_entity.id
_entity.type
_entity.pdbx_description
1 polymer ?
#
loop_
_entity_poly.entity_id
_entity_poly.type
_entity_poly.pdbx_seq_one_letter_code
_entity_poly.pdbx_strand_id
1 'polypeptide(L)'
;MNNIPVDFLNRRDVLIKNGLFQLLRFLSLSVNSLDEIVRSESSLLLPQEFEYIKKMLERSALCSNNIDTISTLVIPRKPLKLQWYLCHRSPVRSATPAIIDSTHNYVVCKLKTNKSIFINNLNIPSRMTPVLNFCNNTPKQYCENVSISLICASDNCVIAQYRYNNNVDYDSNIDIEFKQPCFIKKDNWYKICFHWPKDDNLFSFSYGIQCRDTAYTSNRIYLEFEDVFSSSDNYGSFLRGLKFCL
;
A
#
# COMPACT_ATOMS: atom_id res chain seq x y z
N MET A 1 -31.26 15.54 -3.96
CA MET A 1 -30.09 16.26 -3.45
C MET A 1 -30.59 17.58 -2.92
N ASN A 2 -30.34 17.91 -1.65
CA ASN A 2 -30.80 19.17 -1.07
C ASN A 2 -29.93 20.32 -1.61
N ASN A 3 -30.57 21.33 -2.23
CA ASN A 3 -29.92 22.53 -2.75
C ASN A 3 -29.46 23.45 -1.60
N ILE A 4 -28.43 23.03 -0.86
CA ILE A 4 -27.79 23.89 0.14
C ILE A 4 -26.84 24.83 -0.62
N PRO A 5 -27.01 26.16 -0.50
CA PRO A 5 -26.09 27.12 -1.12
C PRO A 5 -24.65 26.89 -0.65
N VAL A 6 -23.69 26.89 -1.57
CA VAL A 6 -22.26 26.65 -1.26
C VAL A 6 -21.56 27.95 -0.82
N ASP A 7 -22.18 28.67 0.10
CA ASP A 7 -21.58 29.86 0.71
C ASP A 7 -20.77 29.48 1.97
N PHE A 8 -20.02 30.47 2.50
CA PHE A 8 -19.18 30.30 3.68
C PHE A 8 -20.00 29.88 4.91
N LEU A 9 -21.15 30.53 5.13
CA LEU A 9 -21.99 30.33 6.32
C LEU A 9 -22.57 28.92 6.34
N ASN A 10 -23.13 28.46 5.23
CA ASN A 10 -23.72 27.13 5.12
C ASN A 10 -22.67 26.02 5.25
N ARG A 11 -21.50 26.17 4.62
CA ARG A 11 -20.39 25.20 4.78
C ARG A 11 -19.96 25.09 6.24
N ARG A 12 -19.78 26.23 6.90
CA ARG A 12 -19.36 26.29 8.29
C ARG A 12 -20.41 25.74 9.24
N ASP A 13 -21.67 26.12 9.07
CA ASP A 13 -22.80 25.65 9.89
C ASP A 13 -23.01 24.14 9.76
N VAL A 14 -22.86 23.58 8.56
CA VAL A 14 -22.94 22.13 8.35
C VAL A 14 -21.82 21.41 9.12
N LEU A 15 -20.58 21.90 9.07
CA LEU A 15 -19.47 21.29 9.81
C LEU A 15 -19.63 21.41 11.33
N ILE A 16 -20.16 22.54 11.82
CA ILE A 16 -20.43 22.76 13.24
C ILE A 16 -21.58 21.87 13.71
N LYS A 17 -22.73 21.89 13.02
CA LYS A 17 -23.93 21.08 13.37
C LYS A 17 -23.63 19.58 13.39
N ASN A 18 -22.76 19.10 12.50
CA ASN A 18 -22.34 17.70 12.47
C ASN A 18 -21.16 17.39 13.40
N GLY A 19 -20.68 18.37 14.18
CA GLY A 19 -19.56 18.17 15.10
C GLY A 19 -18.26 17.76 14.39
N LEU A 20 -18.08 18.14 13.12
CA LEU A 20 -16.87 17.87 12.36
C LEU A 20 -15.79 18.92 12.63
N PHE A 21 -16.19 20.17 12.87
CA PHE A 21 -15.27 21.26 13.15
C PHE A 21 -14.46 21.03 14.43
N GLN A 22 -15.09 20.45 15.46
CA GLN A 22 -14.46 20.05 16.72
C GLN A 22 -13.49 18.85 16.60
N LEU A 23 -13.50 18.11 15.48
CA LEU A 23 -12.55 17.02 15.24
C LEU A 23 -11.22 17.53 14.65
N LEU A 24 -11.18 18.79 14.21
CA LEU A 24 -9.97 19.43 13.67
C LEU A 24 -8.97 19.70 14.80
N ARG A 25 -7.75 19.20 14.64
CA ARG A 25 -6.72 19.24 15.68
C ARG A 25 -5.76 20.38 15.45
N PHE A 26 -6.24 21.59 15.67
CA PHE A 26 -5.41 22.77 15.47
C PHE A 26 -4.13 22.76 16.30
N LEU A 27 -4.14 22.17 17.50
CA LEU A 27 -2.95 21.99 18.36
C LEU A 27 -1.84 21.09 17.77
N SER A 28 -2.13 20.33 16.71
CA SER A 28 -1.11 19.54 16.00
C SER A 28 -0.49 20.26 14.81
N LEU A 29 -0.96 21.47 14.51
CA LEU A 29 -0.40 22.31 13.47
C LEU A 29 0.79 23.11 14.01
N SER A 30 1.76 23.39 13.14
CA SER A 30 2.70 24.48 13.41
C SER A 30 2.00 25.83 13.17
N VAL A 31 2.50 26.90 13.79
CA VAL A 31 2.00 28.26 13.56
C VAL A 31 2.03 28.61 12.07
N ASN A 32 3.10 28.21 11.36
CA ASN A 32 3.22 28.42 9.91
C ASN A 32 2.11 27.68 9.13
N SER A 33 1.79 26.43 9.50
CA SER A 33 0.72 25.67 8.85
C SER A 33 -0.66 26.30 9.10
N LEU A 34 -0.86 26.88 10.28
CA LEU A 34 -2.08 27.61 10.59
C LEU A 34 -2.21 28.90 9.74
N ASP A 35 -1.13 29.67 9.62
CA ASP A 35 -1.10 30.88 8.79
C ASP A 35 -1.38 30.55 7.31
N GLU A 36 -0.88 29.41 6.81
CA GLU A 36 -1.20 28.91 5.45
C GLU A 36 -2.68 28.58 5.27
N ILE A 37 -3.30 27.89 6.24
CA ILE A 37 -4.73 27.54 6.20
C ILE A 37 -5.58 28.81 6.15
N VAL A 38 -5.23 29.84 6.92
CA VAL A 38 -6.01 31.07 7.05
C VAL A 38 -5.92 31.94 5.80
N ARG A 39 -4.78 31.91 5.11
CA ARG A 39 -4.59 32.60 3.82
C ARG A 39 -5.37 31.96 2.66
N SER A 40 -5.88 30.74 2.84
CA SER A 40 -6.72 30.09 1.83
C SER A 40 -8.06 30.79 1.70
N GLU A 41 -8.51 31.06 0.48
CA GLU A 41 -9.87 31.54 0.19
C GLU A 41 -10.96 30.56 0.66
N SER A 42 -10.59 29.30 0.90
CA SER A 42 -11.46 28.26 1.43
C SER A 42 -11.44 28.16 2.97
N SER A 43 -10.69 29.02 3.65
CA SER A 43 -10.61 29.03 5.11
C SER A 43 -11.99 29.19 5.72
N LEU A 44 -12.32 28.29 6.63
CA LEU A 44 -13.56 28.34 7.39
C LEU A 44 -13.36 28.96 8.78
N LEU A 45 -12.14 29.38 9.13
CA LEU A 45 -11.83 29.99 10.42
C LEU A 45 -12.26 31.46 10.43
N LEU A 46 -12.97 31.87 11.49
CA LEU A 46 -13.21 33.29 11.75
C LEU A 46 -11.92 33.94 12.26
N PRO A 47 -11.70 35.25 12.01
CA PRO A 47 -10.49 35.95 12.46
C PRO A 47 -10.21 35.80 13.96
N GLN A 48 -11.26 35.82 14.79
CA GLN A 48 -11.14 35.64 16.24
C GLN A 48 -10.71 34.22 16.64
N GLU A 49 -11.13 33.22 15.87
CA GLU A 49 -10.76 31.81 16.10
C GLU A 49 -9.32 31.54 15.70
N PHE A 50 -8.88 32.13 14.58
CA PHE A 50 -7.48 32.11 14.19
C PHE A 50 -6.59 32.68 15.29
N GLU A 51 -6.91 33.88 15.78
CA GLU A 51 -6.15 34.53 16.87
C GLU A 51 -6.12 33.68 18.15
N TYR A 52 -7.25 33.04 18.48
CA TYR A 52 -7.34 32.13 19.62
C TYR A 52 -6.43 30.91 19.43
N ILE A 53 -6.53 30.23 18.28
CA ILE A 53 -5.72 29.04 17.97
C ILE A 53 -4.24 29.38 17.91
N LYS A 54 -3.87 30.50 17.28
CA LYS A 54 -2.49 30.97 17.18
C LYS A 54 -1.89 31.21 18.57
N LYS A 55 -2.61 31.90 19.45
CA LYS A 55 -2.21 32.07 20.85
C LYS A 55 -2.09 30.75 21.59
N MET A 56 -2.96 29.77 21.32
CA MET A 56 -2.86 28.43 21.92
C MET A 56 -1.63 27.65 21.43
N LEU A 57 -1.25 27.78 20.16
CA LEU A 57 -0.05 27.14 19.59
C LEU A 57 1.23 27.77 20.12
N GLU A 58 1.24 29.09 20.31
CA GLU A 58 2.39 29.84 20.83
C GLU A 58 2.54 29.68 22.35
N ARG A 59 1.44 29.49 23.09
CA ARG A 59 1.42 29.24 24.53
C ARG A 59 1.15 27.76 24.79
N SER A 60 2.18 26.93 24.69
CA SER A 60 2.11 25.56 25.18
C SER A 60 1.79 25.55 26.69
N ALA A 61 0.52 25.27 27.00
CA ALA A 61 -0.15 25.24 28.30
C ALA A 61 -0.78 26.57 28.78
N LEU A 62 -2.07 26.44 29.16
CA LEU A 62 -2.91 27.37 29.92
C LEU A 62 -3.40 28.63 29.21
N CYS A 63 -4.54 28.51 28.54
CA CYS A 63 -5.54 29.58 28.44
C CYS A 63 -6.94 28.96 28.50
N SER A 64 -7.41 28.62 29.71
CA SER A 64 -8.85 28.62 29.98
C SER A 64 -9.27 30.08 30.04
N ASN A 65 -10.09 30.51 29.09
CA ASN A 65 -11.24 31.40 29.29
C ASN A 65 -11.86 31.74 27.93
N ASN A 66 -13.08 31.21 27.74
CA ASN A 66 -14.18 31.75 26.94
C ASN A 66 -13.96 32.00 25.44
N ILE A 67 -14.08 30.93 24.62
CA ILE A 67 -14.78 30.95 23.32
C ILE A 67 -15.42 29.56 23.12
N ASP A 68 -16.68 29.38 23.54
CA ASP A 68 -17.41 28.09 23.54
C ASP A 68 -17.92 27.63 22.16
N THR A 69 -17.47 28.21 21.04
CA THR A 69 -17.86 27.74 19.69
C THR A 69 -16.95 26.66 19.12
N ILE A 70 -15.69 26.57 19.57
CA ILE A 70 -14.78 25.48 19.19
C ILE A 70 -14.51 24.67 20.45
N SER A 71 -15.34 23.63 20.66
CA SER A 71 -15.06 22.60 21.65
C SER A 71 -13.67 22.01 21.36
N THR A 72 -12.68 22.42 22.16
CA THR A 72 -11.32 21.87 22.19
C THR A 72 -11.29 20.61 23.06
N LEU A 73 -12.28 19.73 22.90
CA LEU A 73 -12.29 18.44 23.59
C LEU A 73 -11.01 17.69 23.21
N VAL A 74 -10.09 17.60 24.18
CA VAL A 74 -8.90 16.78 24.09
C VAL A 74 -9.37 15.33 24.19
N ILE A 75 -9.77 14.75 23.06
CA ILE A 75 -10.11 13.33 23.00
C ILE A 75 -8.78 12.56 23.17
N PRO A 76 -8.59 11.82 24.28
CA PRO A 76 -7.35 11.09 24.50
C PRO A 76 -7.21 10.05 23.39
N ARG A 77 -6.12 10.15 22.61
CA ARG A 77 -5.81 9.12 21.61
C ARG A 77 -5.31 7.88 22.35
N LYS A 78 -5.92 6.74 22.07
CA LYS A 78 -5.21 5.47 22.25
C LYS A 78 -4.11 5.42 21.18
N PRO A 79 -2.87 5.03 21.55
CA PRO A 79 -1.83 4.82 20.55
C PRO A 79 -2.33 3.82 19.52
N LEU A 80 -2.14 4.14 18.24
CA LEU A 80 -2.48 3.26 17.14
C LEU A 80 -1.47 2.10 17.17
N LYS A 81 -1.90 0.94 17.69
CA LYS A 81 -1.03 -0.22 17.81
C LYS A 81 -1.02 -0.95 16.47
N LEU A 82 0.00 -0.68 15.67
CA LEU A 82 0.25 -1.43 14.44
C LEU A 82 0.44 -2.91 14.78
N GLN A 83 -0.36 -3.76 14.15
CA GLN A 83 -0.20 -5.20 14.27
C GLN A 83 0.32 -5.75 12.94
N TRP A 84 1.53 -6.31 12.99
CA TRP A 84 2.20 -6.89 11.83
C TRP A 84 1.76 -8.33 11.58
N TYR A 85 1.60 -8.66 10.31
CA TYR A 85 1.22 -9.98 9.84
C TYR A 85 2.12 -10.41 8.69
N LEU A 86 2.39 -11.72 8.65
CA LEU A 86 3.14 -12.39 7.60
C LEU A 86 2.20 -13.37 6.92
N CYS A 87 1.92 -13.12 5.65
CA CYS A 87 1.18 -14.03 4.78
C CYS A 87 2.18 -14.81 3.93
N HIS A 88 2.29 -16.10 4.17
CA HIS A 88 3.03 -17.01 3.30
C HIS A 88 2.04 -17.89 2.54
N ARG A 89 2.29 -18.07 1.23
CA ARG A 89 1.51 -18.94 0.35
C ARG A 89 2.30 -20.23 0.11
N SER A 90 1.84 -21.31 0.71
CA SER A 90 2.55 -22.59 0.65
C SER A 90 2.51 -23.14 -0.78
N PRO A 91 3.58 -23.83 -1.23
CA PRO A 91 3.52 -24.56 -2.48
C PRO A 91 2.58 -25.76 -2.34
N VAL A 92 1.62 -25.88 -3.25
CA VAL A 92 0.63 -26.96 -3.28
C VAL A 92 1.10 -28.10 -4.17
N ARG A 93 1.56 -27.75 -5.38
CA ARG A 93 2.09 -28.68 -6.37
C ARG A 93 3.10 -28.00 -7.26
N SER A 94 4.08 -28.77 -7.72
CA SER A 94 4.97 -28.34 -8.80
C SER A 94 4.15 -28.14 -10.08
N ALA A 95 4.42 -27.07 -10.79
CA ALA A 95 3.90 -26.84 -12.13
C ALA A 95 5.05 -26.86 -13.13
N THR A 96 4.73 -26.97 -14.42
CA THR A 96 5.72 -26.81 -15.49
C THR A 96 6.45 -25.48 -15.29
N PRO A 97 7.79 -25.46 -15.30
CA PRO A 97 8.54 -24.21 -15.25
C PRO A 97 8.05 -23.28 -16.36
N ALA A 98 7.74 -22.04 -16.03
CA ALA A 98 7.56 -21.04 -17.08
C ALA A 98 8.91 -20.43 -17.39
N ILE A 99 9.01 -19.95 -18.61
CA ILE A 99 10.16 -19.24 -19.10
C ILE A 99 9.78 -17.76 -19.01
N ILE A 100 10.58 -16.97 -18.28
CA ILE A 100 10.48 -15.51 -18.35
C ILE A 100 11.45 -15.07 -19.44
N ASP A 101 10.91 -14.67 -20.57
CA ASP A 101 11.63 -14.19 -21.74
C ASP A 101 10.96 -12.92 -22.30
N SER A 102 11.42 -12.45 -23.46
CA SER A 102 10.85 -11.26 -24.12
C SER A 102 9.38 -11.40 -24.52
N THR A 103 8.87 -12.64 -24.66
CA THR A 103 7.48 -12.95 -25.00
C THR A 103 6.59 -13.16 -23.77
N HIS A 104 7.15 -13.70 -22.68
CA HIS A 104 6.48 -14.01 -21.42
C HIS A 104 7.09 -13.23 -20.25
N ASN A 105 7.09 -11.90 -20.36
CA ASN A 105 7.74 -11.01 -19.41
C ASN A 105 6.79 -10.41 -18.36
N TYR A 106 5.56 -10.94 -18.24
CA TYR A 106 4.49 -10.32 -17.47
C TYR A 106 3.69 -11.35 -16.67
N VAL A 107 3.58 -11.13 -15.36
CA VAL A 107 2.86 -12.01 -14.43
C VAL A 107 1.95 -11.18 -13.55
N VAL A 108 0.73 -11.67 -13.30
CA VAL A 108 -0.24 -10.96 -12.47
C VAL A 108 -0.71 -11.87 -11.34
N CYS A 109 -0.66 -11.36 -10.12
CA CYS A 109 -1.36 -11.96 -8.98
C CYS A 109 -2.48 -11.02 -8.57
N LYS A 110 -3.72 -11.48 -8.58
CA LYS A 110 -4.82 -10.75 -7.95
C LYS A 110 -4.87 -11.07 -6.47
N LEU A 111 -5.22 -10.07 -5.68
CA LEU A 111 -5.38 -10.13 -4.24
C LEU A 111 -6.69 -9.44 -3.84
N LYS A 112 -7.43 -10.08 -2.93
CA LYS A 112 -8.55 -9.47 -2.22
C LYS A 112 -8.45 -9.81 -0.74
N THR A 113 -8.88 -8.91 0.12
CA THR A 113 -8.80 -9.07 1.58
C THR A 113 -10.12 -8.67 2.23
N ASN A 114 -10.52 -9.39 3.28
CA ASN A 114 -11.72 -9.04 4.06
C ASN A 114 -11.53 -7.82 4.99
N LYS A 115 -10.30 -7.33 5.13
CA LYS A 115 -9.95 -6.13 5.91
C LYS A 115 -9.06 -5.20 5.10
N SER A 116 -9.15 -3.90 5.35
CA SER A 116 -8.22 -2.95 4.74
C SER A 116 -6.85 -3.11 5.36
N ILE A 117 -5.80 -3.25 4.56
CA ILE A 117 -4.43 -3.53 5.00
C ILE A 117 -3.46 -2.54 4.37
N PHE A 118 -2.31 -2.37 5.00
CA PHE A 118 -1.15 -1.72 4.40
C PHE A 118 -0.09 -2.77 4.10
N ILE A 119 0.23 -2.98 2.82
CA ILE A 119 1.29 -3.90 2.39
C ILE A 119 2.62 -3.15 2.43
N ASN A 120 3.61 -3.75 3.08
CA ASN A 120 4.95 -3.18 3.22
C ASN A 120 5.99 -3.92 2.40
N ASN A 121 5.88 -5.24 2.34
CA ASN A 121 6.85 -6.06 1.63
C ASN A 121 6.13 -7.13 0.80
N LEU A 122 6.71 -7.43 -0.35
CA LEU A 122 6.38 -8.62 -1.14
C LEU A 122 7.55 -9.59 -1.08
N ASN A 123 7.24 -10.89 -0.98
CA ASN A 123 8.21 -11.95 -1.11
C ASN A 123 7.95 -12.68 -2.44
N ILE A 124 8.95 -12.71 -3.31
CA ILE A 124 8.90 -13.35 -4.63
C ILE A 124 10.06 -14.34 -4.77
N PRO A 125 9.95 -15.39 -5.60
CA PRO A 125 11.11 -16.21 -5.94
C PRO A 125 12.02 -15.44 -6.92
N SER A 126 13.31 -15.76 -6.93
CA SER A 126 14.21 -15.31 -7.98
C SER A 126 13.85 -16.00 -9.31
N ARG A 127 13.95 -15.28 -10.44
CA ARG A 127 13.61 -15.84 -11.77
C ARG A 127 14.56 -16.94 -12.25
N MET A 128 15.70 -17.13 -11.60
CA MET A 128 16.69 -18.14 -12.02
C MET A 128 16.66 -19.34 -11.08
N THR A 129 16.02 -20.43 -11.52
CA THR A 129 16.12 -21.76 -10.88
C THR A 129 17.10 -22.61 -11.71
N PRO A 130 18.08 -23.30 -11.11
CA PRO A 130 19.05 -24.08 -11.88
C PRO A 130 18.37 -25.29 -12.53
N VAL A 131 18.48 -25.43 -13.85
CA VAL A 131 17.95 -26.59 -14.59
C VAL A 131 18.74 -27.88 -14.24
N LEU A 132 20.05 -27.77 -13.98
CA LEU A 132 20.91 -28.87 -13.54
C LEU A 132 22.11 -28.30 -12.75
N ASN A 133 22.11 -28.43 -11.42
CA ASN A 133 23.28 -28.17 -10.57
C ASN A 133 23.88 -29.49 -10.07
N PHE A 134 24.45 -30.30 -10.97
CA PHE A 134 25.43 -31.29 -10.53
C PHE A 134 26.80 -30.61 -10.47
N CYS A 135 27.35 -30.47 -9.27
CA CYS A 135 28.78 -30.23 -9.00
C CYS A 135 29.41 -28.88 -9.45
N ASN A 136 28.70 -27.75 -9.39
CA ASN A 136 29.33 -26.42 -9.60
C ASN A 136 29.26 -25.55 -8.33
N ASN A 137 30.44 -25.29 -7.73
CA ASN A 137 30.62 -24.54 -6.47
C ASN A 137 30.79 -23.02 -6.64
N THR A 138 30.48 -22.45 -7.81
CA THR A 138 30.56 -21.00 -8.01
C THR A 138 29.32 -20.29 -7.45
N PRO A 139 29.47 -19.12 -6.78
CA PRO A 139 28.32 -18.32 -6.38
C PRO A 139 27.59 -17.86 -7.64
N LYS A 140 26.37 -18.36 -7.84
CA LYS A 140 25.56 -18.02 -9.01
C LYS A 140 24.66 -16.84 -8.66
N GLN A 141 25.23 -15.64 -8.68
CA GLN A 141 24.50 -14.39 -8.53
C GLN A 141 24.18 -13.80 -9.90
N TYR A 142 23.06 -13.08 -9.97
CA TYR A 142 22.70 -12.25 -11.12
C TYR A 142 21.96 -11.02 -10.66
N CYS A 143 21.88 -10.04 -11.55
CA CYS A 143 21.08 -8.85 -11.33
C CYS A 143 19.61 -9.12 -11.70
N GLU A 144 18.72 -9.12 -10.71
CA GLU A 144 17.28 -9.20 -10.90
C GLU A 144 16.71 -7.80 -11.10
N ASN A 145 16.02 -7.61 -12.23
CA ASN A 145 15.39 -6.34 -12.59
C ASN A 145 13.92 -6.57 -12.92
N VAL A 146 13.04 -6.18 -12.00
CA VAL A 146 11.59 -6.34 -12.12
C VAL A 146 10.87 -5.05 -11.74
N SER A 147 9.92 -4.66 -12.58
CA SER A 147 8.98 -3.58 -12.29
C SER A 147 7.71 -4.18 -11.69
N ILE A 148 7.27 -3.62 -10.56
CA ILE A 148 6.07 -4.04 -9.84
C ILE A 148 5.06 -2.92 -9.88
N SER A 149 3.82 -3.21 -10.24
CA SER A 149 2.71 -2.27 -10.13
C SER A 149 1.54 -2.86 -9.36
N LEU A 150 0.94 -2.04 -8.50
CA LEU A 150 -0.27 -2.37 -7.76
C LEU A 150 -1.42 -1.57 -8.35
N ILE A 151 -2.42 -2.26 -8.87
CA ILE A 151 -3.50 -1.69 -9.67
C ILE A 151 -4.83 -2.11 -9.06
N CYS A 152 -5.74 -1.16 -8.84
CA CYS A 152 -7.11 -1.49 -8.44
C CYS A 152 -7.84 -2.16 -9.62
N ALA A 153 -8.44 -3.33 -9.40
CA ALA A 153 -9.03 -4.09 -10.51
C ALA A 153 -10.34 -3.46 -11.05
N SER A 154 -11.01 -2.64 -10.25
CA SER A 154 -12.32 -2.07 -10.61
C SER A 154 -12.23 -0.88 -11.56
N ASP A 155 -11.21 -0.03 -11.40
CA ASP A 155 -11.00 1.20 -12.17
C ASP A 155 -9.68 1.19 -12.95
N ASN A 156 -8.88 0.11 -12.82
CA ASN A 156 -7.52 -0.01 -13.35
C ASN A 156 -6.58 1.15 -12.93
N CYS A 157 -6.88 1.83 -11.83
CA CYS A 157 -6.05 2.90 -11.32
C CYS A 157 -4.77 2.32 -10.70
N VAL A 158 -3.61 2.87 -11.09
CA VAL A 158 -2.31 2.50 -10.52
C VAL A 158 -2.15 3.19 -9.17
N ILE A 159 -2.04 2.40 -8.12
CA ILE A 159 -1.93 2.89 -6.74
C ILE A 159 -0.47 3.07 -6.36
N ALA A 160 0.37 2.16 -6.84
CA ALA A 160 1.79 2.21 -6.57
C ALA A 160 2.59 1.51 -7.68
N GLN A 161 3.81 1.99 -7.89
CA GLN A 161 4.76 1.41 -8.83
C GLN A 161 6.16 1.41 -8.21
N TYR A 162 6.85 0.30 -8.33
CA TYR A 162 8.19 0.10 -7.77
C TYR A 162 9.07 -0.59 -8.81
N ARG A 163 10.37 -0.31 -8.74
CA ARG A 163 11.37 -1.02 -9.53
C ARG A 163 12.37 -1.64 -8.57
N TYR A 164 12.54 -2.95 -8.68
CA TYR A 164 13.57 -3.69 -7.99
C TYR A 164 14.72 -3.96 -8.96
N ASN A 165 15.95 -3.66 -8.54
CA ASN A 165 17.15 -3.83 -9.35
C ASN A 165 18.35 -4.10 -8.43
N ASN A 166 18.61 -5.36 -8.10
CA ASN A 166 19.68 -5.76 -7.18
C ASN A 166 20.25 -7.13 -7.56
N ASN A 167 21.46 -7.42 -7.07
CA ASN A 167 22.05 -8.75 -7.17
C ASN A 167 21.37 -9.73 -6.23
N VAL A 168 20.99 -10.90 -6.75
CA VAL A 168 20.33 -11.96 -6.00
C VAL A 168 20.95 -13.32 -6.35
N ASP A 169 20.85 -14.27 -5.43
CA ASP A 169 21.28 -15.64 -5.66
C ASP A 169 20.26 -16.41 -6.50
N TYR A 170 20.72 -17.43 -7.22
CA TYR A 170 19.82 -18.38 -7.89
C TYR A 170 18.99 -19.16 -6.86
N ASP A 171 17.76 -19.50 -7.24
CA ASP A 171 16.79 -20.27 -6.43
C ASP A 171 16.58 -19.71 -5.02
N SER A 172 16.53 -18.38 -4.92
CA SER A 172 16.41 -17.65 -3.66
C SER A 172 15.08 -16.91 -3.54
N ASN A 173 14.79 -16.41 -2.34
CA ASN A 173 13.66 -15.53 -2.09
C ASN A 173 14.11 -14.10 -2.05
N ILE A 174 13.34 -13.24 -2.71
CA ILE A 174 13.59 -11.81 -2.78
C ILE A 174 12.50 -11.11 -1.98
N ASP A 175 12.92 -10.44 -0.90
CA ASP A 175 12.08 -9.53 -0.14
C ASP A 175 12.17 -8.13 -0.72
N ILE A 176 11.04 -7.63 -1.21
CA ILE A 176 10.92 -6.31 -1.84
C ILE A 176 10.17 -5.40 -0.88
N GLU A 177 10.89 -4.48 -0.26
CA GLU A 177 10.33 -3.46 0.63
C GLU A 177 9.84 -2.24 -0.16
N PHE A 178 8.60 -1.83 0.11
CA PHE A 178 8.04 -0.61 -0.44
C PHE A 178 8.48 0.60 0.38
N LYS A 179 8.94 1.66 -0.30
CA LYS A 179 9.30 2.95 0.33
C LYS A 179 8.16 3.55 1.15
N GLN A 180 6.93 3.29 0.73
CA GLN A 180 5.71 3.69 1.42
C GLN A 180 4.75 2.51 1.43
N PRO A 181 4.07 2.21 2.55
CA PRO A 181 3.10 1.13 2.60
C PRO A 181 1.96 1.34 1.60
N CYS A 182 1.59 0.31 0.86
CA CYS A 182 0.51 0.38 -0.12
C CYS A 182 -0.83 0.03 0.55
N PHE A 183 -1.79 0.96 0.50
CA PHE A 183 -3.11 0.75 1.08
C PHE A 183 -4.01 -0.07 0.16
N ILE A 184 -4.53 -1.17 0.69
CA ILE A 184 -5.48 -2.07 0.05
C ILE A 184 -6.79 -1.98 0.80
N LYS A 185 -7.86 -1.58 0.11
CA LYS A 185 -9.19 -1.48 0.72
C LYS A 185 -9.82 -2.86 0.84
N LYS A 186 -10.54 -3.09 1.95
CA LYS A 186 -11.33 -4.31 2.13
C LYS A 186 -12.27 -4.57 0.95
N ASP A 187 -12.50 -5.86 0.69
CA ASP A 187 -13.49 -6.41 -0.23
C ASP A 187 -13.31 -6.01 -1.70
N ASN A 188 -12.17 -5.39 -2.05
CA ASN A 188 -11.82 -5.00 -3.41
C ASN A 188 -10.69 -5.90 -3.95
N TRP A 189 -10.77 -6.18 -5.26
CA TRP A 189 -9.71 -6.85 -5.98
C TRP A 189 -8.62 -5.87 -6.41
N TYR A 190 -7.37 -6.27 -6.22
CA TYR A 190 -6.19 -5.55 -6.66
C TYR A 190 -5.29 -6.50 -7.45
N LYS A 191 -4.63 -5.99 -8.49
CA LYS A 191 -3.66 -6.70 -9.32
C LYS A 191 -2.26 -6.27 -8.87
N ILE A 192 -1.43 -7.23 -8.50
CA ILE A 192 0.01 -7.08 -8.31
C ILE A 192 0.67 -7.62 -9.58
N CYS A 193 1.20 -6.73 -10.38
CA CYS A 193 1.75 -7.05 -11.69
C CYS A 193 3.28 -6.99 -11.61
N PHE A 194 3.93 -8.04 -12.10
CA PHE A 194 5.37 -8.17 -12.21
C PHE A 194 5.76 -8.11 -13.68
N HIS A 195 6.64 -7.19 -14.04
CA HIS A 195 7.06 -6.96 -15.42
C HIS A 195 8.58 -6.92 -15.52
N TRP A 196 9.15 -7.82 -16.32
CA TRP A 196 10.57 -7.83 -16.64
C TRP A 196 10.83 -7.03 -17.91
N PRO A 197 11.99 -6.36 -18.03
CA PRO A 197 12.36 -5.68 -19.26
C PRO A 197 12.42 -6.68 -20.42
N LYS A 198 11.92 -6.27 -21.58
CA LYS A 198 12.13 -6.99 -22.83
C LYS A 198 13.54 -6.63 -23.30
N ASP A 199 14.47 -7.57 -23.16
CA ASP A 199 15.81 -7.42 -23.69
C ASP A 199 16.06 -8.63 -24.58
N ASP A 200 16.33 -8.39 -25.87
CA ASP A 200 16.55 -9.45 -26.86
C ASP A 200 17.85 -10.22 -26.59
N ASN A 201 18.73 -9.69 -25.73
CA ASN A 201 19.97 -10.33 -25.31
C ASN A 201 19.85 -11.10 -23.98
N LEU A 202 18.69 -11.08 -23.31
CA LEU A 202 18.48 -11.90 -22.12
C LEU A 202 18.24 -13.35 -22.55
N PHE A 203 19.11 -14.25 -22.10
CA PHE A 203 18.84 -15.68 -22.16
C PHE A 203 17.46 -15.96 -21.54
N SER A 204 16.64 -16.72 -22.25
CA SER A 204 15.35 -17.21 -21.76
C SER A 204 15.61 -18.15 -20.57
N PHE A 205 15.33 -17.70 -19.35
CA PHE A 205 15.55 -18.51 -18.16
C PHE A 205 14.25 -19.17 -17.72
N SER A 206 14.32 -20.48 -17.53
CA SER A 206 13.23 -21.25 -16.93
C SER A 206 13.24 -21.01 -15.42
N TYR A 207 12.11 -20.58 -14.88
CA TYR A 207 11.91 -20.49 -13.44
C TYR A 207 10.90 -21.56 -13.03
N GLY A 208 11.16 -22.20 -11.88
CA GLY A 208 10.21 -23.15 -11.32
C GLY A 208 8.92 -22.45 -10.91
N ILE A 209 7.80 -22.74 -11.58
CA ILE A 209 6.50 -22.31 -11.07
C ILE A 209 6.01 -23.33 -10.04
N GLN A 210 5.50 -22.81 -8.93
CA GLN A 210 4.70 -23.58 -7.99
C GLN A 210 3.27 -23.04 -8.02
N CYS A 211 2.28 -23.93 -8.14
CA CYS A 211 0.95 -23.58 -7.70
C CYS A 211 1.02 -23.34 -6.20
N ARG A 212 0.42 -22.25 -5.72
CA ARG A 212 0.41 -21.91 -4.30
C ARG A 212 -1.00 -21.82 -3.78
N ASP A 213 -1.12 -21.81 -2.45
CA ASP A 213 -2.40 -21.59 -1.79
C ASP A 213 -3.11 -20.37 -2.39
N THR A 214 -4.39 -20.55 -2.72
CA THR A 214 -5.28 -19.50 -3.23
C THR A 214 -5.88 -18.66 -2.13
N ALA A 215 -5.63 -19.03 -0.86
CA ALA A 215 -6.13 -18.29 0.27
C ALA A 215 -5.16 -18.36 1.45
N TYR A 216 -5.16 -17.29 2.25
CA TYR A 216 -4.50 -17.24 3.54
C TYR A 216 -5.52 -16.87 4.61
N THR A 217 -5.54 -17.65 5.69
CA THR A 217 -6.39 -17.44 6.86
C THR A 217 -5.51 -17.31 8.10
N SER A 218 -5.59 -16.19 8.81
CA SER A 218 -5.00 -16.04 10.13
C SER A 218 -5.90 -15.20 11.02
N ASN A 219 -6.32 -15.78 12.15
CA ASN A 219 -7.29 -15.22 13.06
C ASN A 219 -8.62 -14.85 12.39
N ARG A 220 -8.79 -13.56 12.04
CA ARG A 220 -9.98 -12.97 11.39
C ARG A 220 -9.63 -12.27 10.08
N ILE A 221 -8.41 -12.50 9.57
CA ILE A 221 -7.92 -11.94 8.32
C ILE A 221 -7.96 -13.04 7.28
N TYR A 222 -8.58 -12.73 6.17
CA TYR A 222 -8.72 -13.61 5.02
C TYR A 222 -8.22 -12.89 3.78
N LEU A 223 -7.23 -13.49 3.10
CA LEU A 223 -6.70 -13.01 1.84
C LEU A 223 -7.00 -14.07 0.78
N GLU A 224 -7.60 -13.65 -0.32
CA GLU A 224 -7.88 -14.46 -1.51
C GLU A 224 -6.88 -14.09 -2.62
N PHE A 225 -6.39 -15.09 -3.33
CA PHE A 225 -5.41 -14.94 -4.40
C PHE A 225 -5.85 -15.64 -5.69
N GLU A 226 -5.64 -15.00 -6.82
CA GLU A 226 -5.83 -15.57 -8.15
C GLU A 226 -4.61 -15.22 -9.01
N ASP A 227 -3.78 -16.22 -9.33
CA ASP A 227 -2.61 -16.02 -10.19
C ASP A 227 -3.02 -16.14 -11.66
N VAL A 228 -2.60 -15.18 -12.47
CA VAL A 228 -2.85 -15.09 -13.91
C VAL A 228 -1.52 -14.95 -14.63
N PHE A 229 -1.28 -15.87 -15.57
CA PHE A 229 -0.13 -15.83 -16.46
C PHE A 229 -0.57 -15.35 -17.86
N SER A 230 0.30 -14.68 -18.60
CA SER A 230 -0.04 -14.14 -19.92
C SER A 230 -0.25 -15.23 -20.98
N SER A 231 0.29 -16.44 -20.80
CA SER A 231 0.02 -17.60 -21.65
C SER A 231 -1.05 -18.50 -21.05
N SER A 232 -1.99 -18.93 -21.88
CA SER A 232 -3.19 -19.71 -21.49
C SER A 232 -2.87 -21.06 -20.83
N ASP A 233 -1.65 -21.57 -21.01
CA ASP A 233 -1.30 -22.95 -20.70
C ASP A 233 -0.40 -23.09 -19.47
N ASN A 234 0.08 -21.97 -18.91
CA ASN A 234 0.96 -21.97 -17.75
C ASN A 234 0.24 -21.44 -16.50
N TYR A 235 0.19 -22.29 -15.46
CA TYR A 235 -0.39 -21.94 -14.17
C TYR A 235 0.68 -21.82 -13.10
N GLY A 236 0.70 -20.69 -12.41
CA GLY A 236 1.10 -20.63 -11.00
C GLY A 236 1.66 -19.28 -10.58
N SER A 237 2.28 -19.28 -9.40
CA SER A 237 2.35 -18.07 -8.59
C SER A 237 3.77 -17.52 -8.46
N PHE A 238 3.88 -16.22 -8.74
CA PHE A 238 5.11 -15.47 -8.50
C PHE A 238 5.13 -14.75 -7.14
N LEU A 239 3.97 -14.64 -6.49
CA LEU A 239 3.88 -14.07 -5.15
C LEU A 239 3.95 -15.19 -4.11
N ARG A 240 5.09 -15.33 -3.42
CA ARG A 240 5.23 -16.30 -2.32
C ARG A 240 4.58 -15.81 -1.03
N GLY A 241 4.54 -14.51 -0.83
CA GLY A 241 4.01 -13.94 0.39
C GLY A 241 4.06 -12.43 0.45
N LEU A 242 3.51 -11.88 1.53
CA LEU A 242 3.51 -10.46 1.80
C LEU A 242 3.57 -10.18 3.30
N LYS A 243 4.16 -9.05 3.66
CA LYS A 243 4.15 -8.49 5.01
C LYS A 243 3.24 -7.28 5.02
N PHE A 244 2.32 -7.24 5.98
CA PHE A 244 1.31 -6.18 6.06
C PHE A 244 0.96 -5.82 7.51
N CYS A 245 0.31 -4.67 7.68
CA CYS A 245 -0.27 -4.28 8.96
C CYS A 245 -1.73 -3.81 8.83
N LEU A 246 -2.41 -3.83 9.98
CA LEU A 246 -3.76 -3.32 10.22
C LEU A 246 -3.71 -2.09 11.13
#